data_AF-A0A378C7B4-F1
#
_entry.id   AF-A0A378C7B4-F1
#
_cell.length_a   1.000
_cell.length_b   1.000
_cell.length_c   1.000
_cell.angle_alpha   90.00
_cell.angle_beta   90.00
_cell.angle_gamma   90.00
#
_symmetry.space_group_name_H-M   'P 1'
#
loop_
_entity.id
_entity.type
_entity.pdbx_description
1 polymer ?
#
loop_
_entity_poly.entity_id
_entity_poly.type
_entity_poly.pdbx_seq_one_letter_code
_entity_poly.pdbx_strand_id
1 'polypeptide(L)'
;MKNLSPLHAESRVSWLAHTASACLIDEARLSPKPGLVDSRGNGAHQDLNLALMERSARSLQPTFHALAEQSWRRPADIALRETVGRLGREGEAQMMLATGGVNTHRGAIWALGLLVSAVAMLGGEGQSQAIADAAAALARLPRRLRAEKL
;
A
#
# COMPACT_ATOMS: atom_id res chain seq x y z
N MET A 1 7.14 -13.41 26.50
CA MET A 1 6.97 -12.93 25.12
C MET A 1 8.30 -13.09 24.39
N LYS A 2 8.41 -13.98 23.40
CA LYS A 2 9.65 -14.14 22.63
C LYS A 2 9.85 -12.90 21.77
N ASN A 3 10.83 -12.07 22.11
CA ASN A 3 11.31 -11.03 21.20
C ASN A 3 11.88 -11.73 19.97
N LEU A 4 11.18 -11.63 18.84
CA LEU A 4 11.70 -12.11 17.56
C LEU A 4 12.97 -11.31 17.25
N SER A 5 14.00 -11.98 16.72
CA SER A 5 15.25 -11.33 16.34
C SER A 5 14.99 -10.25 15.27
N PRO A 6 15.81 -9.19 15.19
CA PRO A 6 15.71 -8.14 14.17
C PRO A 6 15.57 -8.69 12.74
N LEU A 7 16.25 -9.80 12.44
CA LEU A 7 16.20 -10.52 11.16
C LEU A 7 14.79 -11.00 10.79
N HIS A 8 13.98 -11.44 11.77
CA HIS A 8 12.60 -11.85 11.51
C HIS A 8 11.69 -10.66 11.19
N ALA A 9 11.92 -9.50 11.81
CA ALA A 9 11.16 -8.29 11.52
C ALA A 9 11.45 -7.79 10.10
N GLU A 10 12.73 -7.69 9.71
CA GLU A 10 13.15 -7.33 8.36
C GLU A 10 12.58 -8.29 7.30
N SER A 11 12.60 -9.60 7.58
CA SER A 11 12.02 -10.61 6.69
C SER A 11 10.51 -10.41 6.50
N ARG A 12 9.77 -10.11 7.59
CA ARG A 12 8.32 -9.87 7.54
C ARG A 12 7.96 -8.56 6.83
N VAL A 13 8.73 -7.50 7.05
CA VAL A 13 8.58 -6.21 6.35
C VAL A 13 8.76 -6.40 4.84
N SER A 14 9.82 -7.09 4.44
CA SER A 14 10.07 -7.43 3.04
C SER A 14 8.94 -8.30 2.47
N TRP A 15 8.49 -9.31 3.21
CA TRP A 15 7.39 -10.17 2.78
C TRP A 15 6.07 -9.41 2.58
N LEU A 16 5.74 -8.48 3.48
CA LEU A 16 4.54 -7.63 3.34
C LEU A 16 4.60 -6.77 2.07
N ALA A 17 5.76 -6.18 1.79
CA ALA A 17 5.95 -5.36 0.61
C ALA A 17 5.79 -6.15 -0.70
N HIS A 18 6.42 -7.32 -0.78
CA HIS A 18 6.30 -8.21 -1.92
C HIS A 18 4.87 -8.71 -2.10
N THR A 19 4.22 -9.13 -1.00
CA THR A 19 2.83 -9.60 -1.01
C THR A 19 1.88 -8.51 -1.51
N ALA A 20 2.02 -7.28 -1.02
CA ALA A 20 1.19 -6.17 -1.47
C ALA A 20 1.35 -5.87 -2.97
N SER A 21 2.59 -5.84 -3.47
CA SER A 21 2.85 -5.67 -4.90
C SER A 21 2.29 -6.84 -5.73
N ALA A 22 2.46 -8.08 -5.27
CA ALA A 22 1.92 -9.28 -5.91
C ALA A 22 0.38 -9.25 -5.97
N CYS A 23 -0.30 -8.85 -4.90
CA CYS A 23 -1.76 -8.71 -4.89
C CYS A 23 -2.26 -7.73 -5.97
N LEU A 24 -1.54 -6.63 -6.22
CA LEU A 24 -1.91 -5.70 -7.30
C LEU A 24 -1.70 -6.31 -8.68
N ILE A 25 -0.65 -7.12 -8.87
CA ILE A 25 -0.41 -7.84 -10.13
C ILE A 25 -1.49 -8.90 -10.35
N ASP A 26 -1.83 -9.67 -9.31
CA ASP A 26 -2.84 -10.71 -9.38
C ASP A 26 -4.23 -10.11 -9.64
N GLU A 27 -4.56 -8.98 -9.02
CA GLU A 27 -5.78 -8.21 -9.28
C GLU A 27 -5.83 -7.75 -10.75
N ALA A 28 -4.74 -7.22 -11.30
CA ALA A 28 -4.67 -6.78 -12.68
C ALA A 28 -4.79 -7.94 -13.67
N ARG A 29 -4.33 -9.14 -13.31
CA ARG A 29 -4.40 -10.34 -14.15
C ARG A 29 -5.72 -11.11 -14.05
N LEU A 30 -6.48 -10.89 -12.99
CA LEU A 30 -7.75 -11.59 -12.75
C LEU A 30 -8.72 -11.32 -13.91
N SER A 31 -9.27 -12.38 -14.51
CA SER A 31 -10.18 -12.28 -15.66
C SER A 31 -11.41 -13.17 -15.45
N PRO A 32 -12.61 -12.77 -15.92
CA PRO A 32 -12.92 -11.49 -16.59
C PRO A 32 -13.08 -10.32 -15.61
N LYS A 33 -12.72 -9.10 -16.04
CA LYS A 33 -13.10 -7.86 -15.35
C LYS A 33 -13.89 -6.93 -16.27
N PRO A 34 -15.23 -7.00 -16.28
CA PRO A 34 -16.07 -6.21 -17.18
C PRO A 34 -15.76 -4.72 -17.10
N GLY A 35 -15.37 -4.13 -18.24
CA GLY A 35 -15.05 -2.70 -18.37
C GLY A 35 -13.68 -2.28 -17.84
N LEU A 36 -12.95 -3.16 -17.14
CA LEU A 36 -11.63 -2.87 -16.57
C LEU A 36 -10.52 -3.56 -17.37
N VAL A 37 -9.28 -3.16 -17.10
CA VAL A 37 -8.09 -3.84 -17.61
C VAL A 37 -7.96 -5.22 -16.97
N ASP A 38 -7.72 -6.22 -17.80
CA ASP A 38 -7.40 -7.59 -17.38
C ASP A 38 -6.48 -8.32 -18.39
N SER A 39 -6.30 -9.63 -18.22
CA SER A 39 -5.48 -10.46 -19.12
C SER A 39 -6.04 -10.60 -20.55
N ARG A 40 -7.30 -10.20 -20.80
CA ARG A 40 -7.95 -10.27 -22.11
C ARG A 40 -7.84 -8.95 -22.87
N GLY A 41 -7.55 -7.84 -22.19
CA GLY A 41 -7.33 -6.55 -22.82
C GLY A 41 -7.55 -5.36 -21.89
N ASN A 42 -7.72 -4.19 -22.49
CA ASN A 42 -7.75 -2.92 -21.75
C ASN A 42 -9.15 -2.55 -21.22
N GLY A 43 -10.15 -3.39 -21.42
CA GLY A 43 -11.55 -3.06 -21.11
C GLY A 43 -12.01 -1.81 -21.87
N ALA A 44 -12.63 -0.86 -21.15
CA ALA A 44 -13.06 0.42 -21.72
C ALA A 44 -11.96 1.50 -21.73
N HIS A 45 -10.76 1.19 -21.21
CA HIS A 45 -9.69 2.16 -21.05
C HIS A 45 -8.85 2.31 -22.32
N GLN A 46 -8.47 3.55 -22.63
CA GLN A 46 -7.54 3.88 -23.73
C GLN A 46 -6.12 4.18 -23.22
N ASP A 47 -6.01 4.58 -21.97
CA ASP A 47 -4.80 5.02 -21.29
C ASP A 47 -4.17 3.93 -20.41
N LEU A 48 -4.91 2.86 -20.10
CA LEU A 48 -4.46 1.74 -19.28
C LEU A 48 -4.33 0.45 -20.09
N ASN A 49 -3.30 -0.34 -19.76
CA ASN A 49 -3.13 -1.71 -20.23
C ASN A 49 -2.49 -2.56 -19.14
N LEU A 50 -2.50 -3.88 -19.31
CA LEU A 50 -1.99 -4.80 -18.30
C LEU A 50 -0.51 -4.54 -17.96
N ALA A 51 0.34 -4.30 -18.96
CA ALA A 51 1.76 -4.03 -18.74
C ALA A 51 1.99 -2.76 -17.89
N LEU A 52 1.16 -1.73 -18.09
CA LEU A 52 1.18 -0.50 -17.31
C LEU A 52 0.73 -0.73 -15.86
N MET A 53 -0.32 -1.53 -15.65
CA MET A 53 -0.79 -1.94 -14.33
C MET A 53 0.29 -2.73 -13.57
N GLU A 54 0.93 -3.71 -14.21
CA GLU A 54 2.02 -4.49 -13.61
C GLU A 54 3.23 -3.62 -13.28
N ARG A 55 3.60 -2.69 -14.17
CA ARG A 55 4.69 -1.74 -13.93
C ARG A 55 4.40 -0.84 -12.73
N SER A 56 3.16 -0.34 -12.65
CA SER A 56 2.66 0.43 -11.50
C SER A 56 2.78 -0.37 -10.20
N ALA A 57 2.28 -1.61 -10.18
CA ALA A 57 2.34 -2.48 -9.00
C ALA A 57 3.78 -2.71 -8.50
N ARG A 58 4.73 -2.97 -9.40
CA ARG A 58 6.15 -3.14 -9.05
C ARG A 58 6.78 -1.86 -8.51
N SER A 59 6.44 -0.70 -9.09
CA SER A 59 6.95 0.60 -8.63
C SER A 59 6.53 0.95 -7.19
N LEU A 60 5.44 0.36 -6.71
CA LEU A 60 4.90 0.60 -5.37
C LEU A 60 5.52 -0.29 -4.28
N GLN A 61 6.27 -1.34 -4.64
CA GLN A 61 6.88 -2.23 -3.65
C GLN A 61 7.76 -1.49 -2.61
N PRO A 62 8.64 -0.54 -2.97
CA PRO A 62 9.40 0.23 -1.99
C PRO A 62 8.52 1.06 -1.05
N THR A 63 7.37 1.54 -1.55
CA THR A 63 6.40 2.28 -0.72
C THR A 63 5.80 1.36 0.34
N PHE A 64 5.36 0.16 -0.04
CA PHE A 64 4.84 -0.82 0.91
C PHE A 64 5.88 -1.27 1.92
N HIS A 65 7.15 -1.40 1.51
CA HIS A 65 8.26 -1.66 2.44
C HIS A 65 8.39 -0.56 3.48
N ALA A 66 8.48 0.70 3.05
CA ALA A 66 8.61 1.84 3.96
C ALA A 66 7.40 1.95 4.91
N LEU A 67 6.19 1.67 4.42
CA LEU A 67 4.99 1.62 5.26
C LEU A 67 5.09 0.53 6.33
N ALA A 68 5.45 -0.70 5.94
CA ALA A 68 5.60 -1.81 6.88
C ALA A 68 6.70 -1.52 7.93
N GLU A 69 7.83 -0.98 7.52
CA GLU A 69 8.94 -0.62 8.41
C GLU A 69 8.54 0.44 9.44
N GLN A 70 7.93 1.55 8.99
CA GLN A 70 7.55 2.66 9.87
C GLN A 70 6.36 2.36 10.79
N SER A 71 5.60 1.32 10.47
CA SER A 71 4.46 0.84 11.25
C SER A 71 4.81 -0.30 12.22
N TRP A 72 6.00 -0.89 12.11
CA TRP A 72 6.33 -2.14 12.81
C TRP A 72 6.18 -2.04 14.33
N ARG A 73 5.28 -2.86 14.90
CA ARG A 73 4.95 -2.90 16.35
C ARG A 73 4.65 -1.52 16.95
N ARG A 74 4.07 -0.62 16.15
CA ARG A 74 3.71 0.74 16.57
C ARG A 74 2.20 0.86 16.77
N PRO A 75 1.72 1.49 17.85
CA PRO A 75 0.28 1.77 17.99
C PRO A 75 -0.18 2.81 16.96
N ALA A 76 -1.48 2.84 16.68
CA ALA A 76 -2.08 3.91 15.88
C ALA A 76 -1.99 5.23 16.65
N ASP A 77 -1.22 6.18 16.13
CA ASP A 77 -1.10 7.53 16.66
C ASP A 77 -1.05 8.57 15.52
N ILE A 78 -1.21 9.85 15.86
CA ILE A 78 -1.26 10.94 14.87
C ILE A 78 0.06 11.02 14.07
N ALA A 79 1.20 10.77 14.71
CA ALA A 79 2.50 10.81 14.03
C ALA A 79 2.66 9.67 13.02
N LEU A 80 2.12 8.48 13.31
CA LEU A 80 2.09 7.35 12.38
C LEU A 80 1.15 7.68 11.21
N ARG A 81 -0.02 8.24 11.51
CA ARG A 81 -0.99 8.67 10.50
C ARG A 81 -0.41 9.67 9.51
N GLU A 82 0.42 10.59 10.00
CA GLU A 82 1.15 11.56 9.17
C GLU A 82 2.25 10.90 8.35
N THR A 83 3.02 9.99 8.96
CA THR A 83 4.09 9.23 8.30
C THR A 83 3.55 8.39 7.15
N VAL A 84 2.52 7.59 7.41
CA VAL A 84 1.82 6.79 6.38
C VAL A 84 1.24 7.68 5.29
N GLY A 85 0.64 8.82 5.66
CA GLY A 85 0.13 9.78 4.69
C GLY A 85 1.22 10.38 3.80
N ARG A 86 2.40 10.68 4.34
CA ARG A 86 3.54 11.19 3.56
C ARG A 86 4.08 10.12 2.62
N LEU A 87 4.37 8.93 3.14
CA LEU A 87 4.88 7.81 2.35
C LEU A 87 3.92 7.42 1.22
N GLY A 88 2.61 7.41 1.47
CA GLY A 88 1.61 7.16 0.44
C GLY A 88 1.65 8.19 -0.70
N ARG A 89 1.82 9.49 -0.41
CA ARG A 89 1.97 10.53 -1.44
C ARG A 89 3.28 10.40 -2.21
N GLU A 90 4.36 10.04 -1.52
CA GLU A 90 5.66 9.75 -2.13
C GLU A 90 5.52 8.58 -3.13
N GLY A 91 4.85 7.50 -2.70
CA GLY A 91 4.56 6.34 -3.55
C GLY A 91 3.63 6.66 -4.71
N GLU A 92 2.63 7.52 -4.52
CA GLU A 92 1.81 8.04 -5.61
C GLU A 92 2.66 8.78 -6.64
N ALA A 93 3.58 9.65 -6.22
CA ALA A 93 4.48 10.33 -7.14
C ALA A 93 5.37 9.35 -7.92
N GLN A 94 5.94 8.34 -7.24
CA GLN A 94 6.75 7.31 -7.89
C GLN A 94 5.94 6.47 -8.89
N MET A 95 4.72 6.10 -8.53
CA MET A 95 3.79 5.41 -9.42
C MET A 95 3.52 6.25 -10.67
N MET A 96 3.18 7.53 -10.51
CA MET A 96 2.92 8.44 -11.63
C MET A 96 4.14 8.59 -12.54
N LEU A 97 5.35 8.65 -11.98
CA LEU A 97 6.58 8.66 -12.77
C LEU A 97 6.75 7.36 -13.56
N ALA A 98 6.57 6.21 -12.91
CA ALA A 98 6.68 4.91 -13.55
C ALA A 98 5.61 4.69 -14.64
N THR A 99 4.43 5.31 -14.52
CA THR A 99 3.33 5.16 -15.48
C THR A 99 3.23 6.28 -16.50
N GLY A 100 4.19 7.22 -16.53
CA GLY A 100 4.13 8.35 -17.46
C GLY A 100 2.93 9.28 -17.22
N GLY A 101 2.51 9.41 -15.96
CA GLY A 101 1.42 10.27 -15.53
C GLY A 101 0.03 9.60 -15.50
N VAL A 102 -0.06 8.31 -15.83
CA VAL A 102 -1.35 7.60 -15.83
C VAL A 102 -1.71 7.12 -14.42
N ASN A 103 -2.90 7.48 -13.94
CA ASN A 103 -3.41 7.05 -12.65
C ASN A 103 -3.84 5.57 -12.70
N THR A 104 -3.03 4.69 -12.11
CA THR A 104 -3.22 3.23 -12.11
C THR A 104 -3.72 2.71 -10.76
N HIS A 105 -3.03 3.06 -9.66
CA HIS A 105 -3.26 2.45 -8.34
C HIS A 105 -3.42 3.47 -7.20
N ARG A 106 -3.81 4.72 -7.46
CA ARG A 106 -3.93 5.76 -6.41
C ARG A 106 -4.84 5.35 -5.25
N GLY A 107 -6.01 4.78 -5.56
CA GLY A 107 -6.91 4.25 -4.51
C GLY A 107 -6.33 3.05 -3.78
N ALA A 108 -5.61 2.18 -4.50
CA ALA A 108 -4.99 0.99 -3.92
C ALA A 108 -3.81 1.33 -2.99
N ILE A 109 -3.02 2.38 -3.29
CA ILE A 109 -1.99 2.89 -2.38
C ILE A 109 -2.59 3.20 -1.00
N TRP A 110 -3.76 3.83 -0.95
CA TRP A 110 -4.43 4.14 0.31
C TRP A 110 -4.93 2.88 1.03
N ALA A 111 -5.77 2.09 0.35
CA ALA A 111 -6.40 0.93 0.98
C ALA A 111 -5.37 -0.14 1.39
N LEU A 112 -4.51 -0.55 0.46
CA LEU A 112 -3.50 -1.57 0.70
C LEU A 112 -2.37 -1.05 1.60
N GLY A 113 -2.00 0.23 1.48
CA GLY A 113 -1.02 0.84 2.37
C GLY A 113 -1.46 0.87 3.84
N LEU A 114 -2.75 1.13 4.10
CA LEU A 114 -3.33 1.01 5.45
C LEU A 114 -3.31 -0.43 5.96
N LEU A 115 -3.62 -1.42 5.12
CA LEU A 115 -3.58 -2.82 5.50
C LEU A 115 -2.14 -3.28 5.81
N VAL A 116 -1.18 -2.94 4.95
CA VAL A 116 0.25 -3.22 5.19
C VAL A 116 0.71 -2.61 6.52
N SER A 117 0.34 -1.34 6.76
CA SER A 117 0.62 -0.65 8.02
C SER A 117 0.01 -1.40 9.21
N ALA A 118 -1.26 -1.80 9.11
CA ALA A 118 -1.97 -2.51 10.17
C ALA A 118 -1.35 -3.88 10.49
N VAL A 119 -0.97 -4.68 9.48
CA VAL A 119 -0.30 -5.96 9.73
C VAL A 119 1.06 -5.74 10.42
N ALA A 120 1.82 -4.72 10.00
CA ALA A 120 3.08 -4.38 10.65
C ALA A 120 2.90 -3.87 12.09
N MET A 121 1.86 -3.07 12.36
CA MET A 121 1.50 -2.63 13.72
C MET A 121 1.25 -3.83 14.65
N LEU A 122 0.64 -4.90 14.11
CA LEU A 122 0.38 -6.15 14.83
C LEU A 122 1.58 -7.12 14.86
N GLY A 123 2.73 -6.71 14.34
CA GLY A 123 3.97 -7.49 14.36
C GLY A 123 4.09 -8.54 13.24
N GLY A 124 3.42 -8.32 12.11
CA GLY A 124 3.50 -9.18 10.93
C GLY A 124 2.46 -10.30 10.88
N GLU A 125 1.56 -10.36 11.86
CA GLU A 125 0.57 -11.42 12.03
C GLU A 125 -0.75 -10.81 12.52
N GLY A 126 -1.88 -11.44 12.22
CA GLY A 126 -3.19 -10.97 12.66
C GLY A 126 -4.32 -11.64 11.91
N GLN A 127 -5.47 -11.79 12.58
CA GLN A 127 -6.70 -12.19 11.91
C GLN A 127 -7.25 -11.01 11.10
N SER A 128 -7.99 -11.30 10.02
CA SER A 128 -8.50 -10.28 9.10
C SER A 128 -9.28 -9.16 9.81
N GLN A 129 -10.08 -9.49 10.82
CA GLN A 129 -10.83 -8.51 11.61
C GLN A 129 -9.91 -7.55 12.38
N ALA A 130 -8.91 -8.09 13.09
CA ALA A 130 -7.96 -7.27 13.84
C ALA A 130 -7.13 -6.34 12.93
N ILE A 131 -6.75 -6.82 11.74
CA ILE A 131 -6.06 -6.02 10.72
C ILE A 131 -6.97 -4.88 10.23
N ALA A 132 -8.23 -5.20 9.90
CA ALA A 132 -9.20 -4.19 9.46
C ALA A 132 -9.46 -3.14 10.55
N ASP A 133 -9.60 -3.55 11.81
CA ASP A 133 -9.81 -2.65 12.94
C ASP A 133 -8.61 -1.72 13.18
N ALA A 134 -7.39 -2.25 13.10
CA ALA A 134 -6.16 -1.46 13.20
C ALA A 134 -6.01 -0.46 12.04
N ALA A 135 -6.29 -0.89 10.80
CA ALA A 135 -6.29 -0.02 9.63
C ALA A 135 -7.33 1.11 9.78
N ALA A 136 -8.54 0.78 10.24
CA ALA A 136 -9.60 1.74 10.49
C ALA A 136 -9.25 2.72 11.61
N ALA A 137 -8.65 2.23 12.71
CA ALA A 137 -8.17 3.06 13.80
C ALA A 137 -7.15 4.09 13.31
N LEU A 138 -6.15 3.65 12.53
CA LEU A 138 -5.17 4.54 11.92
C LEU A 138 -5.84 5.55 10.97
N ALA A 139 -6.74 5.09 10.09
CA ALA A 139 -7.39 5.94 9.09
C ALA A 139 -8.24 7.07 9.68
N ARG A 140 -8.94 6.79 10.80
CA ARG A 140 -9.83 7.74 11.51
C ARG A 140 -9.07 8.86 12.22
N LEU A 141 -7.76 8.70 12.47
CA LEU A 141 -6.99 9.74 13.12
C LEU A 141 -6.94 11.01 12.26
N PRO A 142 -7.10 12.19 12.88
CA PRO A 142 -7.07 13.45 12.15
C PRO A 142 -5.70 13.65 11.52
N ARG A 143 -5.68 14.27 10.34
CA ARG A 143 -4.46 14.87 9.81
C ARG A 143 -4.36 16.25 10.44
N ARG A 144 -3.20 16.62 10.99
CA ARG A 144 -2.95 18.05 11.25
C ARG A 144 -3.09 18.77 9.91
N LEU A 145 -4.02 19.72 9.84
CA LEU A 145 -4.09 20.65 8.71
C LEU A 145 -2.71 21.31 8.65
N ARG A 146 -2.01 21.17 7.51
CA ARG A 146 -0.86 22.04 7.27
C ARG A 146 -1.46 23.45 7.23
N ALA A 147 -0.97 24.35 8.09
CA ALA A 147 -1.12 25.77 7.83
C ALA A 147 -0.53 25.98 6.43
N GLU A 148 -1.39 26.30 5.46
CA GLU A 148 -0.94 26.80 4.17
C GLU A 148 -0.09 28.02 4.49
N LYS A 149 1.17 28.00 4.08
CA LYS A 149 2.01 29.20 4.17
C LYS A 149 1.34 30.26 3.31
N LEU A 150 0.83 31.31 3.97
CA LEU A 150 0.56 32.62 3.38
C LEU A 150 1.84 33.16 2.72
#